data_AF-A0A392RDD0-F1
#
_entry.id   AF-A0A392RDD0-F1
#
_cell.length_a   1.000
_cell.length_b   1.000
_cell.length_c   1.000
_cell.angle_alpha   90.00
_cell.angle_beta   90.00
_cell.angle_gamma   90.00
#
_symmetry.space_group_name_H-M   'P 1'
#
loop_
_entity.id
_entity.type
_entity.pdbx_description
1 polymer ?
#
loop_
_entity_poly.entity_id
_entity_poly.type
_entity_poly.pdbx_seq_one_letter_code
_entity_poly.pdbx_strand_id
1 'polypeptide(L)'
;SSLLSPPSSVIFHYLKPLQTGFPSDSDSRFVFNKLLQLRNRNNNNTRISLSASNRVLNVSPASINQVKGIDRFVSEEGSDSSELICKTLYAWEEAVSPHLAAEREGFVVKDSAVLEMLQKCFSEVSESGVDKERSEVL
;
A
#
# COMPACT_ATOMS: atom_id res chain seq x y z
N SER A 1 -21.35 -12.39 -26.06
CA SER A 1 -19.96 -12.21 -26.55
C SER A 1 -19.37 -10.97 -25.91
N SER A 2 -18.61 -11.11 -24.82
CA SER A 2 -17.93 -9.99 -24.14
C SER A 2 -16.41 -10.17 -24.22
N LEU A 3 -15.87 -10.07 -25.43
CA LEU A 3 -14.43 -10.19 -25.69
C LEU A 3 -13.78 -8.84 -26.03
N LEU A 4 -14.52 -7.73 -25.86
CA LEU A 4 -14.10 -6.38 -26.27
C LEU A 4 -14.34 -5.30 -25.21
N SER A 5 -14.81 -5.61 -24.00
CA SER A 5 -14.77 -4.60 -22.93
C SER A 5 -13.31 -4.36 -22.53
N PRO A 6 -12.81 -3.11 -22.48
CA PRO A 6 -11.52 -2.84 -21.85
C PRO A 6 -11.53 -3.41 -20.43
N PRO A 7 -10.40 -3.95 -19.92
CA PRO A 7 -10.37 -4.42 -18.55
C PRO A 7 -10.75 -3.25 -17.64
N SER A 8 -11.78 -3.44 -16.81
CA SER A 8 -12.13 -2.46 -15.78
C SER A 8 -10.88 -2.16 -14.95
N SER A 9 -10.60 -0.88 -14.68
CA SER A 9 -9.49 -0.51 -13.81
C SER A 9 -9.63 -1.21 -12.46
N VAL A 10 -8.57 -1.91 -12.03
CA VAL A 10 -8.57 -2.64 -10.76
C VAL A 10 -7.76 -1.86 -9.74
N ILE A 11 -8.26 -1.75 -8.51
CA ILE A 11 -7.51 -1.24 -7.37
C ILE A 11 -7.06 -2.43 -6.54
N PHE A 12 -5.75 -2.56 -6.32
CA PHE A 12 -5.15 -3.62 -5.50
C PHE A 12 -4.56 -3.03 -4.23
N HIS A 13 -5.10 -3.44 -3.08
CA HIS A 13 -4.61 -3.00 -1.77
C HIS A 13 -3.64 -4.04 -1.19
N TYR A 14 -2.41 -3.63 -0.95
CA TYR A 14 -1.42 -4.39 -0.20
C TYR A 14 -1.28 -3.82 1.21
N LEU A 15 -1.60 -4.62 2.23
CA LEU A 15 -1.48 -4.22 3.63
C LEU A 15 -0.42 -5.06 4.34
N LYS A 16 0.53 -4.39 5.00
CA LYS A 16 1.48 -4.99 5.95
C LYS A 16 1.18 -4.43 7.35
N PRO A 17 0.49 -5.17 8.23
CA PRO A 17 0.08 -4.63 9.53
C PRO A 17 1.25 -4.24 10.42
N LEU A 18 2.27 -5.10 10.50
CA LEU A 18 3.44 -4.93 11.36
C LEU A 18 4.73 -5.13 10.55
N GLN A 19 5.68 -4.19 10.63
CA GLN A 19 6.99 -4.27 9.98
C GLN A 19 8.10 -3.95 10.98
N THR A 20 9.13 -4.78 11.08
CA THR A 20 10.35 -4.49 11.84
C THR A 20 11.52 -4.25 10.90
N GLY A 21 12.65 -3.73 11.39
CA GLY A 21 13.79 -3.39 10.53
C GLY A 21 13.61 -2.14 9.65
N PHE A 22 12.57 -1.34 9.89
CA PHE A 22 12.20 -0.20 9.06
C PHE A 22 13.13 1.00 9.29
N PRO A 23 13.52 1.77 8.27
CA PRO A 23 13.13 1.66 6.87
C PRO A 23 14.15 0.89 6.04
N SER A 24 15.11 0.17 6.64
CA SER A 24 16.04 -0.67 5.86
C SER A 24 15.27 -1.78 5.16
N ASP A 25 14.40 -2.45 5.92
CA ASP A 25 13.43 -3.43 5.44
C ASP A 25 12.02 -2.82 5.31
N SER A 26 11.33 -3.15 4.23
CA SER A 26 9.96 -2.70 3.97
C SER A 26 9.35 -3.52 2.84
N ASP A 27 8.48 -4.47 3.20
CA ASP A 27 7.77 -5.29 2.23
C ASP A 27 6.89 -4.44 1.30
N SER A 28 6.24 -3.40 1.85
CA SER A 28 5.38 -2.51 1.07
C SER A 28 6.16 -1.74 0.01
N ARG A 29 7.36 -1.26 0.36
CA ARG A 29 8.27 -0.61 -0.59
C ARG A 29 8.84 -1.61 -1.60
N PHE A 30 9.10 -2.86 -1.20
CA PHE A 30 9.52 -3.91 -2.11
C PHE A 30 8.45 -4.20 -3.17
N VAL A 31 7.20 -4.45 -2.76
CA VAL A 31 6.06 -4.71 -3.65
C VAL A 31 5.87 -3.54 -4.63
N PHE A 32 5.83 -2.31 -4.10
CA PHE A 32 5.75 -1.08 -4.90
C PHE A 32 6.85 -1.01 -5.97
N ASN A 33 8.12 -1.11 -5.57
CA ASN A 33 9.24 -1.02 -6.50
C ASN A 33 9.24 -2.17 -7.52
N LYS A 34 8.89 -3.38 -7.08
CA LYS A 34 8.91 -4.56 -7.96
C LYS A 34 7.84 -4.45 -9.04
N LEU A 35 6.66 -3.96 -8.71
CA LEU A 35 5.62 -3.74 -9.70
C LEU A 35 6.01 -2.66 -10.72
N LEU A 36 6.60 -1.55 -10.26
CA LEU A 36 7.14 -0.51 -11.16
C LEU A 36 8.25 -1.05 -12.09
N GLN A 37 9.12 -1.92 -11.59
CA GLN A 37 10.14 -2.59 -12.42
C GLN A 37 9.52 -3.51 -13.47
N LEU A 38 8.52 -4.32 -13.08
CA LEU A 38 7.83 -5.22 -14.00
C LEU A 38 7.10 -4.44 -15.10
N ARG A 39 6.43 -3.34 -14.73
CA ARG A 39 5.82 -2.40 -15.68
C ARG A 39 6.84 -1.91 -16.70
N ASN A 40 7.95 -1.32 -16.25
CA ASN A 40 8.97 -0.75 -17.14
C ASN A 40 9.63 -1.80 -18.05
N ARG A 41 9.70 -3.07 -17.60
CA ARG A 41 10.26 -4.18 -18.38
C ARG A 41 9.30 -4.66 -19.49
N ASN A 42 7.99 -4.43 -19.32
CA ASN A 42 6.95 -4.80 -20.28
C ASN A 42 6.67 -3.72 -21.35
N ASN A 43 7.49 -2.67 -21.42
CA ASN A 43 7.33 -1.54 -22.36
C ASN A 43 7.27 -1.93 -23.84
N ASN A 44 7.66 -3.15 -24.20
CA ASN A 44 7.61 -3.63 -25.58
C ASN A 44 6.27 -4.31 -25.94
N ASN A 45 5.30 -4.51 -25.01
CA ASN A 45 4.08 -5.27 -25.37
C ASN A 45 2.72 -5.02 -24.66
N THR A 46 2.51 -4.10 -23.71
CA THR A 46 1.15 -3.88 -23.11
C THR A 46 1.00 -2.49 -22.48
N ARG A 47 0.10 -1.57 -22.89
CA ARG A 47 -1.37 -1.48 -22.65
C ARG A 47 -1.87 -1.49 -21.19
N ILE A 48 -0.99 -1.61 -20.18
CA ILE A 48 -1.44 -1.57 -18.77
C ILE A 48 -1.00 -0.23 -18.19
N SER A 49 -1.94 0.70 -18.06
CA SER A 49 -1.68 1.92 -17.30
C SER A 49 -1.82 1.61 -15.81
N LEU A 50 -0.82 1.98 -15.02
CA LEU A 50 -0.73 1.63 -13.60
C LEU A 50 -0.24 2.81 -12.78
N SER A 51 -1.06 3.25 -11.82
CA SER A 51 -0.65 4.11 -10.73
C SER A 51 -0.26 3.27 -9.50
N ALA A 52 0.62 3.79 -8.66
CA ALA A 52 1.05 3.12 -7.45
C ALA A 52 1.31 4.11 -6.32
N SER A 53 0.93 3.74 -5.10
CA SER A 53 1.25 4.46 -3.86
C SER A 53 1.84 3.51 -2.83
N ASN A 54 2.72 4.06 -1.98
CA ASN A 54 3.25 3.37 -0.81
C ASN A 54 3.26 4.33 0.38
N ARG A 55 2.63 3.96 1.49
CA ARG A 55 2.53 4.76 2.71
C ARG A 55 2.88 3.94 3.95
N VAL A 56 3.37 4.60 5.00
CA VAL A 56 3.54 4.01 6.34
C VAL A 56 2.82 4.90 7.34
N LEU A 57 1.86 4.35 8.07
CA LEU A 57 0.92 5.17 8.84
C LEU A 57 1.46 5.55 10.22
N ASN A 58 2.09 4.59 10.91
CA ASN A 58 2.64 4.79 12.24
C ASN A 58 4.04 4.20 12.29
N VAL A 59 4.97 4.94 12.87
CA VAL A 59 6.35 4.50 13.09
C VAL A 59 6.72 4.70 14.54
N SER A 60 7.61 3.87 15.05
CA SER A 60 8.19 4.04 16.38
C SER A 60 8.97 5.35 16.50
N PRO A 61 9.21 5.84 17.73
CA PRO A 61 10.00 7.05 17.96
C PRO A 61 11.40 7.00 17.33
N ALA A 62 12.02 5.82 17.29
CA ALA A 62 13.34 5.60 16.70
C ALA A 62 13.35 5.90 15.18
N SER A 63 12.23 5.62 14.50
CA SER A 63 12.05 5.85 13.06
C SER A 63 11.53 7.24 12.67
N ILE A 64 11.23 8.14 13.62
CA ILE A 64 10.58 9.45 13.34
C ILE A 64 11.35 10.31 12.34
N ASN A 65 12.69 10.35 12.43
CA ASN A 65 13.50 11.17 11.53
C ASN A 65 13.50 10.66 10.09
N GLN A 66 13.09 9.40 9.89
CA GLN A 66 13.03 8.73 8.59
C GLN A 66 11.64 8.89 7.92
N VAL A 67 10.72 9.62 8.57
CA VAL A 67 9.34 9.86 8.10
C VAL A 67 9.25 10.78 6.87
N LYS A 68 10.26 11.64 6.64
CA LYS A 68 10.24 12.66 5.57
C LYS A 68 10.19 12.15 4.12
N GLY A 69 10.16 10.83 3.88
CA GLY A 69 10.03 10.24 2.54
C GLY A 69 9.12 9.01 2.47
N ILE A 70 8.24 8.84 3.46
CA ILE A 70 7.45 7.63 3.65
C ILE A 70 6.36 7.45 2.58
N ASP A 71 5.69 8.55 2.23
CA ASP A 71 4.62 8.54 1.25
C ASP A 71 5.19 8.74 -0.15
N ARG A 72 5.20 7.66 -0.94
CA ARG A 72 5.63 7.67 -2.34
C ARG A 72 4.43 7.44 -3.24
N PHE A 73 4.30 8.27 -4.26
CA PHE A 73 3.23 8.19 -5.24
C PHE A 73 3.82 8.28 -6.65
N VAL A 74 3.37 7.39 -7.53
CA VAL A 74 3.69 7.38 -8.95
C VAL A 74 2.37 7.25 -9.70
N SER A 75 1.97 8.29 -10.42
CA SER A 75 0.76 8.27 -11.25
C SER A 75 1.12 8.20 -12.71
N GLU A 76 0.27 7.53 -13.49
CA GLU A 76 0.19 7.71 -14.94
C GLU A 76 -1.07 8.50 -15.26
N GLU A 77 -0.98 9.43 -16.21
CA GLU A 77 -2.15 10.16 -16.69
C GLU A 77 -2.85 9.32 -17.78
N GLY A 78 -3.96 8.70 -17.40
CA GLY A 78 -4.84 7.93 -18.28
C GLY A 78 -6.12 7.53 -17.53
N SER A 79 -7.27 7.73 -18.15
CA SER A 79 -8.61 7.56 -17.54
C SER A 79 -8.89 6.14 -17.00
N ASP A 80 -8.16 5.13 -17.48
CA ASP A 80 -8.42 3.71 -17.20
C ASP A 80 -7.20 2.98 -16.59
N SER A 81 -6.46 3.65 -15.70
CA SER A 81 -5.31 3.03 -15.03
C SER A 81 -5.73 2.15 -13.85
N SER A 82 -5.15 0.95 -13.73
CA SER A 82 -5.23 0.17 -12.50
C SER A 82 -4.37 0.83 -11.42
N GLU A 83 -4.65 0.59 -10.15
CA GLU A 83 -3.93 1.23 -9.03
C GLU A 83 -3.41 0.18 -8.04
N LEU A 84 -2.16 0.34 -7.61
CA LEU A 84 -1.58 -0.38 -6.47
C LEU A 84 -1.51 0.56 -5.26
N ILE A 85 -2.14 0.20 -4.15
CA ILE A 85 -2.06 0.94 -2.88
C ILE A 85 -1.37 0.08 -1.83
N CYS A 86 -0.11 0.39 -1.53
CA CYS A 86 0.67 -0.27 -0.48
C CYS A 86 0.62 0.52 0.82
N LYS A 87 0.29 -0.14 1.94
CA LYS A 87 0.30 0.47 3.28
C LYS A 87 1.02 -0.43 4.27
N THR A 88 1.95 0.14 5.03
CA THR A 88 2.42 -0.45 6.30
C THR A 88 1.74 0.28 7.45
N LEU A 89 1.11 -0.44 8.38
CA LEU A 89 0.30 0.21 9.42
C LEU A 89 1.14 0.65 10.62
N TYR A 90 2.03 -0.22 11.09
CA TYR A 90 2.95 0.04 12.20
C TYR A 90 4.35 -0.47 11.84
N ALA A 91 5.37 0.36 12.10
CA ALA A 91 6.75 0.02 11.81
C ALA A 91 7.70 0.34 12.96
N TRP A 92 8.71 -0.51 13.14
CA TRP A 92 9.79 -0.40 14.12
C TRP A 92 11.15 -0.44 13.43
N GLU A 93 12.15 0.18 14.03
CA GLU A 93 13.49 0.28 13.45
C GLU A 93 14.29 -1.01 13.59
N GLU A 94 14.20 -1.65 14.73
CA GLU A 94 15.04 -2.78 15.07
C GLU A 94 14.61 -4.02 14.26
N ALA A 95 15.56 -4.69 13.62
CA ALA A 95 15.32 -5.87 12.79
C ALA A 95 15.19 -7.15 13.62
N VAL A 96 14.23 -7.16 14.55
CA VAL A 96 13.92 -8.29 15.44
C VAL A 96 12.44 -8.67 15.33
N SER A 97 12.00 -9.66 16.10
CA SER A 97 10.57 -9.99 16.17
C SER A 97 9.75 -8.84 16.76
N PRO A 98 8.49 -8.61 16.31
CA PRO A 98 7.69 -7.46 16.70
C PRO A 98 7.55 -7.21 18.22
N HIS A 99 7.44 -8.26 19.03
CA HIS A 99 7.31 -8.11 20.49
C HIS A 99 8.58 -7.53 21.14
N LEU A 100 9.77 -7.93 20.67
CA LEU A 100 11.04 -7.40 21.15
C LEU A 100 11.25 -5.94 20.71
N ALA A 101 10.94 -5.64 19.45
CA ALA A 101 11.05 -4.27 18.92
C ALA A 101 10.11 -3.32 19.67
N ALA A 102 8.87 -3.76 19.94
CA ALA A 102 7.90 -2.98 20.71
C ALA A 102 8.36 -2.67 22.13
N GLU A 103 8.93 -3.66 22.83
CA GLU A 103 9.48 -3.50 24.19
C GLU A 103 10.69 -2.55 24.19
N ARG A 104 11.65 -2.76 23.30
CA ARG A 104 12.93 -2.03 23.25
C ARG A 104 12.78 -0.58 22.78
N GLU A 105 11.90 -0.35 21.82
CA GLU A 105 11.64 0.98 21.27
C GLU A 105 10.53 1.74 22.04
N GLY A 106 9.95 1.12 23.07
CA GLY A 106 8.88 1.71 23.87
C GLY A 106 7.60 2.00 23.07
N PHE A 107 7.38 1.31 21.96
CA PHE A 107 6.25 1.50 21.05
C PHE A 107 5.40 0.23 20.98
N VAL A 108 4.57 0.04 22.01
CA VAL A 108 3.67 -1.12 22.13
C VAL A 108 2.32 -0.80 21.49
N VAL A 109 1.90 -1.66 20.56
CA VAL A 109 0.60 -1.57 19.89
C VAL A 109 -0.25 -2.75 20.32
N LYS A 110 -1.46 -2.47 20.83
CA LYS A 110 -2.41 -3.52 21.22
C LYS A 110 -3.09 -4.12 20.00
N ASP A 111 -3.49 -5.38 20.10
CA ASP A 111 -4.24 -6.07 19.05
C ASP A 111 -5.49 -5.31 18.60
N SER A 112 -6.24 -4.71 19.55
CA SER A 112 -7.42 -3.90 19.24
C SER A 112 -7.10 -2.71 18.34
N ALA A 113 -5.97 -2.03 18.57
CA ALA A 113 -5.55 -0.91 17.75
C ALA A 113 -5.15 -1.38 16.33
N VAL A 114 -4.51 -2.54 16.19
CA VAL A 114 -4.20 -3.13 14.88
C VAL A 114 -5.49 -3.47 14.13
N LEU A 115 -6.46 -4.09 14.80
CA LEU A 115 -7.76 -4.44 14.21
C LEU A 115 -8.57 -3.20 13.80
N GLU A 116 -8.61 -2.16 14.63
CA GLU A 116 -9.25 -0.88 14.31
C GLU A 116 -8.64 -0.23 13.06
N MET A 117 -7.31 -0.23 12.96
CA MET A 117 -6.61 0.31 11.79
C MET A 117 -6.86 -0.51 10.52
N LEU A 118 -6.91 -1.83 10.63
CA LEU A 118 -7.26 -2.72 9.53
C LEU A 118 -8.71 -2.50 9.08
N GLN A 119 -9.65 -2.40 10.02
CA GLN A 119 -11.05 -2.12 9.74
C GLN A 119 -11.20 -0.79 9.01
N LYS A 120 -10.50 0.26 9.46
CA LYS A 120 -10.44 1.55 8.75
C LYS A 120 -9.94 1.38 7.31
N CYS A 121 -8.85 0.64 7.10
CA CYS A 121 -8.33 0.38 5.75
C CYS A 121 -9.33 -0.38 4.87
N PHE A 122 -10.06 -1.36 5.41
CA PHE A 122 -11.07 -2.12 4.66
C PHE A 122 -12.32 -1.30 4.35
N SER A 123 -12.74 -0.39 5.24
CA SER A 123 -13.79 0.57 4.94
C SER A 123 -13.41 1.48 3.77
N GLU A 124 -12.17 1.99 3.75
CA GLU A 124 -11.65 2.79 2.62
C GLU A 124 -11.66 2.00 1.30
N VAL A 125 -11.39 0.68 1.32
CA VAL A 125 -11.49 -0.19 0.12
C VAL A 125 -12.94 -0.37 -0.31
N SER A 126 -13.87 -0.49 0.64
CA SER A 126 -15.28 -0.72 0.35
C SER A 126 -15.92 0.53 -0.27
N GLU A 127 -15.59 1.71 0.27
CA GLU A 127 -16.09 2.99 -0.22
C GLU A 127 -15.59 3.30 -1.64
N SER A 128 -14.33 2.98 -1.96
CA SER A 128 -13.78 3.20 -3.31
C SER A 128 -14.40 2.30 -4.40
N GLY A 129 -15.07 1.20 -4.01
CA GLY A 129 -15.84 0.35 -4.92
C GLY A 129 -17.24 0.86 -5.23
N VAL A 130 -17.89 1.57 -4.29
CA VAL A 130 -19.28 2.04 -4.41
C VAL A 130 -19.42 3.19 -5.43
N ASP A 131 -18.39 4.03 -5.56
CA ASP A 131 -18.41 5.14 -6.53
C ASP A 131 -18.35 4.66 -7.99
N LYS A 132 -17.83 3.46 -8.26
CA LYS A 132 -17.82 2.87 -9.62
C LYS A 132 -19.19 2.33 -10.03
N GLU A 133 -19.93 1.74 -9.10
CA GLU A 133 -21.23 1.12 -9.42
C GLU A 133 -22.32 2.15 -9.73
N ARG A 134 -22.22 3.37 -9.17
CA ARG A 134 -23.17 4.47 -9.46
C ARG A 134 -22.96 5.14 -10.82
N SER A 135 -21.76 5.08 -11.40
CA SER A 135 -21.48 5.67 -12.71
C SER A 135 -21.88 4.78 -13.90
N GLU A 136 -22.16 3.49 -13.68
CA GLU A 136 -22.57 2.55 -14.74
C GLU A 136 -24.10 2.49 -14.94
N VAL A 137 -24.90 3.26 -14.18
CA VAL A 137 -26.38 3.23 -14.20
C VAL A 137 -27.01 4.53 -14.74
N LEU A 138 -26.25 5.36 -15.45
CA LEU A 138 -26.73 6.55 -16.17
C LEU A 138 -26.40 6.47 -17.66
#